data_AF-A0A9C7RNV2-F1
#
_entry.id   AF-A0A9C7RNV2-F1
#
_cell.length_a   1.000
_cell.length_b   1.000
_cell.length_c   1.000
_cell.angle_alpha   90.00
_cell.angle_beta   90.00
_cell.angle_gamma   90.00
#
_symmetry.space_group_name_H-M   'P 1'
#
loop_
_entity.id
_entity.type
_entity.pdbx_description
1 polymer ?
#
loop_
_entity_poly.entity_id
_entity_poly.type
_entity_poly.pdbx_seq_one_letter_code
_entity_poly.pdbx_strand_id
1 'polypeptide(L)'
;MKDVLLGIVVGIANVIPGVSGGTFLFISGKYKKLIETVNLLLRFRIDREKFFFLLKLGVGIAFGILAFSKLLDFVYQNYREYCLAVFSGFITGGAVSISRKISFTLSSILTSISAFVVSLFLFLSTPKDLPPDYFILILGGIFAAFSMVLPGI
;
A
#
# COMPACT_ATOMS: atom_id res chain seq x y z
N MET A 1 11.43 -14.18 15.16
CA MET A 1 12.26 -13.30 14.31
C MET A 1 11.81 -13.27 12.85
N LYS A 2 11.58 -14.41 12.19
CA LYS A 2 11.19 -14.45 10.76
C LYS A 2 9.93 -13.62 10.42
N ASP A 3 8.95 -13.56 11.31
CA ASP A 3 7.71 -12.77 11.07
C ASP A 3 7.92 -11.26 11.18
N VAL A 4 8.77 -10.82 12.12
CA VAL A 4 9.10 -9.40 12.29
C VAL A 4 9.87 -8.90 11.07
N LEU A 5 10.88 -9.65 10.62
CA LEU A 5 11.65 -9.30 9.43
C LEU A 5 10.76 -9.22 8.17
N LEU A 6 9.86 -10.19 8.00
CA LEU A 6 8.87 -10.13 6.94
C LEU A 6 7.99 -8.89 7.08
N GLY A 7 7.54 -8.57 8.29
CA GLY A 7 6.79 -7.34 8.57
C GLY A 7 7.55 -6.09 8.15
N ILE A 8 8.85 -6.00 8.43
CA ILE A 8 9.70 -4.88 8.01
C ILE A 8 9.71 -4.75 6.48
N VAL A 9 9.93 -5.86 5.77
CA VAL A 9 9.92 -5.87 4.30
C VAL A 9 8.56 -5.44 3.74
N VAL A 10 7.46 -5.94 4.33
CA VAL A 10 6.10 -5.57 3.95
C VAL A 10 5.84 -4.08 4.22
N GLY A 11 6.32 -3.56 5.36
CA GLY A 11 6.22 -2.15 5.72
C GLY A 11 6.97 -1.26 4.72
N ILE A 12 8.21 -1.60 4.38
CA ILE A 12 9.01 -0.88 3.38
C ILE A 12 8.33 -0.92 2.01
N ALA A 13 7.89 -2.10 1.57
CA ALA A 13 7.21 -2.29 0.29
C ALA A 13 6.00 -1.37 0.16
N ASN A 14 5.21 -1.22 1.22
CA ASN A 14 4.01 -0.38 1.23
C ASN A 14 4.28 1.14 1.21
N VAL A 15 5.52 1.57 1.42
CA VAL A 15 5.90 2.99 1.31
C VAL A 15 6.36 3.31 -0.12
N ILE A 16 6.83 2.32 -0.88
CA ILE A 16 7.38 2.53 -2.23
C ILE A 16 6.25 2.47 -3.27
N PRO A 17 6.09 3.49 -4.13
CA PRO A 17 5.07 3.47 -5.16
C PRO A 17 5.29 2.34 -6.16
N GLY A 18 4.23 1.61 -6.50
CA GLY A 18 4.28 0.49 -7.44
C GLY A 18 4.79 -0.83 -6.85
N VAL A 19 5.04 -0.89 -5.54
CA VAL A 19 5.45 -2.11 -4.83
C VAL A 19 4.35 -2.53 -3.85
N SER A 20 3.88 -3.77 -3.92
CA SER A 20 2.81 -4.29 -3.06
C SER A 20 3.36 -5.16 -1.93
N GLY A 21 3.18 -4.75 -0.67
CA GLY A 21 3.56 -5.55 0.50
C GLY A 21 2.76 -6.84 0.63
N GLY A 22 1.50 -6.86 0.16
CA GLY A 22 0.68 -8.07 0.08
C GLY A 22 1.30 -9.17 -0.79
N THR A 23 1.97 -8.78 -1.88
CA THR A 23 2.71 -9.70 -2.76
C THR A 23 3.89 -10.36 -2.05
N PHE A 24 4.68 -9.61 -1.26
CA PHE A 24 5.76 -10.19 -0.46
C PHE A 24 5.24 -11.20 0.56
N LEU A 25 4.09 -10.90 1.17
CA LEU A 25 3.41 -11.78 2.14
C LEU A 25 2.86 -13.05 1.48
N PHE A 26 2.42 -12.94 0.22
CA PHE A 26 2.00 -14.06 -0.62
C PHE A 26 3.17 -14.96 -1.01
N ILE A 27 4.24 -14.39 -1.56
CA ILE A 27 5.45 -15.13 -1.96
C ILE A 27 6.10 -15.79 -0.74
N SER A 28 6.05 -15.17 0.44
CA SER A 28 6.57 -15.77 1.67
C SER A 28 5.71 -16.94 2.19
N GLY A 29 4.59 -17.28 1.54
CA GLY A 29 3.66 -18.35 1.94
C GLY A 29 2.83 -18.04 3.19
N LYS A 30 2.89 -16.83 3.74
CA LYS A 30 2.22 -16.46 5.00
C LYS A 30 0.89 -15.74 4.81
N TYR A 31 0.54 -15.40 3.57
CA TYR A 31 -0.70 -14.72 3.25
C TYR A 31 -1.94 -15.48 3.73
N LYS A 32 -2.00 -16.80 3.53
CA LYS A 32 -3.11 -17.62 4.05
C LYS A 32 -3.22 -17.53 5.57
N LYS A 33 -2.09 -17.61 6.29
CA LYS A 33 -2.05 -17.49 7.75
C LYS A 33 -2.53 -16.11 8.21
N LEU A 34 -2.20 -15.03 7.49
CA LEU A 34 -2.71 -13.69 7.77
C LEU A 34 -4.24 -13.62 7.64
N ILE A 35 -4.79 -14.04 6.50
CA ILE A 35 -6.24 -14.00 6.25
C ILE A 35 -7.00 -14.86 7.28
N GLU A 36 -6.50 -16.05 7.60
CA GLU A 36 -7.10 -16.92 8.60
C GLU A 36 -7.07 -16.29 10.00
N THR A 37 -5.95 -15.65 10.36
CA THR A 37 -5.81 -14.95 11.65
C THR A 37 -6.80 -13.79 11.77
N VAL A 38 -6.93 -12.98 10.71
CA VAL A 38 -7.89 -11.86 10.68
C VAL A 38 -9.33 -12.37 10.76
N ASN A 39 -9.66 -13.43 10.02
CA ASN A 39 -11.00 -14.04 10.08
C ASN A 39 -11.37 -14.58 11.47
N LEU A 40 -10.41 -15.18 12.19
CA LEU A 40 -10.63 -15.62 13.56
C LEU A 40 -10.90 -14.43 14.49
N LEU A 41 -10.10 -13.37 14.36
CA LEU A 41 -10.24 -12.15 15.16
C LEU A 41 -11.60 -11.47 14.93
N LEU A 42 -12.06 -11.39 13.68
CA LEU A 42 -13.39 -10.85 13.32
C LEU A 42 -14.54 -11.68 13.91
N ARG A 43 -14.33 -12.97 14.14
CA ARG A 43 -15.30 -13.87 14.81
C ARG A 43 -15.14 -13.85 16.34
N PHE A 44 -14.38 -12.90 16.88
CA PHE A 44 -14.04 -12.82 18.30
C PHE A 44 -13.38 -14.10 18.86
N ARG A 45 -12.72 -14.89 17.99
CA ARG A 45 -11.97 -16.09 18.38
C ARG A 45 -10.48 -15.78 18.34
N ILE A 46 -9.81 -15.93 19.48
CA ILE A 46 -8.39 -15.64 19.60
C ILE A 46 -7.63 -16.96 19.70
N ASP A 47 -6.87 -17.26 18.66
CA ASP A 47 -5.82 -18.27 18.68
C ASP A 47 -4.51 -17.58 19.08
N ARG A 48 -3.87 -18.04 20.16
CA ARG A 48 -2.67 -17.40 20.69
C ARG A 48 -1.54 -17.36 19.67
N GLU A 49 -1.30 -18.45 18.95
CA GLU A 49 -0.17 -18.54 18.01
C GLU A 49 -0.39 -17.58 16.83
N LYS A 50 -1.59 -17.59 16.27
CA LYS A 50 -1.98 -16.71 15.16
C LYS A 50 -1.98 -15.24 15.59
N PHE A 51 -2.47 -14.94 16.79
CA PHE A 51 -2.42 -13.59 17.35
C PHE A 51 -0.98 -13.09 17.53
N PHE A 52 -0.08 -13.93 18.08
CA PHE A 52 1.33 -13.57 18.19
C PHE A 52 2.02 -13.42 16.83
N PHE A 53 1.62 -14.20 15.82
CA PHE A 53 2.06 -14.00 14.44
C PHE A 53 1.65 -12.61 13.93
N LEU A 54 0.38 -12.24 14.07
CA LEU A 54 -0.14 -10.93 13.65
C LEU A 54 0.57 -9.79 14.37
N LEU A 55 0.80 -9.93 15.68
CA LEU A 55 1.50 -8.91 16.48
C LEU A 55 2.95 -8.73 16.00
N LYS A 56 3.69 -9.83 15.81
CA LYS A 56 5.08 -9.77 15.32
C LYS A 56 5.17 -9.16 13.91
N LEU A 57 4.24 -9.54 13.04
CA LEU A 57 4.13 -8.99 11.70
C LEU A 57 3.81 -7.48 11.75
N GLY A 58 2.82 -7.09 12.55
CA GLY A 58 2.40 -5.69 12.74
C GLY A 58 3.50 -4.80 13.31
N VAL A 59 4.25 -5.29 14.30
CA VAL A 59 5.43 -4.58 14.84
C VAL A 59 6.49 -4.38 13.75
N GLY A 60 6.74 -5.41 12.95
CA GLY A 60 7.64 -5.30 11.80
C GLY A 60 7.17 -4.27 10.78
N ILE A 61 5.88 -4.30 10.42
CA ILE A 61 5.28 -3.34 9.48
C ILE A 61 5.41 -1.91 10.00
N ALA A 62 5.04 -1.67 11.26
CA ALA A 62 5.14 -0.36 11.88
C ALA A 62 6.59 0.15 11.90
N PHE A 63 7.54 -0.71 12.30
CA PHE A 63 8.96 -0.36 12.27
C PHE A 63 9.45 -0.07 10.84
N GLY A 64 9.10 -0.92 9.87
CA GLY A 64 9.48 -0.76 8.47
C GLY A 64 8.97 0.55 7.88
N ILE A 65 7.69 0.89 8.12
CA ILE A 65 7.10 2.16 7.68
C ILE A 65 7.83 3.33 8.35
N LEU A 66 7.89 3.37 9.68
CA LEU A 66 8.46 4.52 10.40
C LEU A 66 9.95 4.75 10.08
N ALA A 67 10.74 3.69 10.01
CA ALA A 67 12.16 3.79 9.69
C ALA A 67 12.38 4.22 8.24
N PHE A 68 11.65 3.61 7.29
CA PHE A 68 11.83 3.91 5.88
C PHE A 68 11.24 5.25 5.48
N SER A 69 10.12 5.68 6.08
CA SER A 69 9.57 7.03 5.88
C SER A 69 10.57 8.11 6.30
N LYS A 70 11.30 7.93 7.41
CA LYS A 70 12.36 8.87 7.81
C LYS A 70 13.55 8.86 6.84
N LEU A 71 13.95 7.68 6.39
CA LEU A 71 15.01 7.56 5.37
C LEU A 71 14.60 8.25 4.07
N LEU A 72 13.37 8.03 3.61
CA LEU A 72 12.85 8.65 2.41
C LEU A 72 12.72 10.16 2.56
N ASP A 73 12.27 10.66 3.71
CA ASP A 73 12.21 12.10 3.97
C ASP A 73 13.62 12.72 3.89
N PHE A 74 14.61 12.07 4.50
CA PHE A 74 16.01 12.48 4.38
C PHE A 74 16.50 12.47 2.92
N VAL A 75 16.24 11.40 2.17
CA VAL A 75 16.66 11.30 0.75
C VAL A 75 15.92 12.31 -0.12
N TYR A 76 14.65 12.55 0.15
CA TYR A 76 13.84 13.53 -0.59
C TYR A 76 14.32 14.95 -0.35
N GLN A 77 14.72 15.30 0.87
CA GLN A 77 15.24 16.63 1.20
C GLN A 77 16.65 16.87 0.64
N ASN A 78 17.51 15.85 0.63
CA ASN A 78 18.92 16.01 0.22
C ASN A 78 19.18 15.65 -1.26
N TYR A 79 18.37 14.76 -1.83
CA TYR A 79 18.56 14.15 -3.16
C TYR A 79 17.24 14.07 -3.94
N ARG A 80 16.45 15.15 -3.91
CA ARG A 80 15.10 15.22 -4.49
C ARG A 80 15.02 14.70 -5.92
N GLU A 81 15.89 15.18 -6.81
CA GLU A 81 15.86 14.83 -8.24
C GLU A 81 16.09 13.32 -8.44
N TYR A 82 17.03 12.73 -7.72
CA TYR A 82 17.29 11.29 -7.77
C TYR A 82 16.13 10.48 -7.20
N CYS A 83 15.54 10.93 -6.09
CA CYS A 83 14.37 10.30 -5.47
C CYS A 83 13.18 10.28 -6.45
N LEU A 84 12.88 11.41 -7.07
CA LEU A 84 11.82 11.53 -8.06
C LEU A 84 12.11 10.68 -9.30
N ALA A 85 13.33 10.69 -9.82
CA ALA A 85 13.72 9.87 -10.98
C ALA A 85 13.52 8.37 -10.71
N VAL A 86 13.90 7.88 -9.51
CA VAL A 86 13.69 6.48 -9.11
C VAL A 86 12.21 6.13 -9.04
N PHE A 87 11.39 6.98 -8.40
CA PHE A 87 9.93 6.73 -8.31
C PHE A 87 9.23 6.82 -9.65
N SER A 88 9.58 7.79 -10.50
CA SER A 88 9.10 7.83 -11.88
C SER A 88 9.47 6.56 -12.63
N GLY A 89 10.70 6.05 -12.46
CA GLY A 89 11.13 4.77 -13.01
C GLY A 89 10.27 3.58 -12.54
N PHE A 90 9.96 3.49 -11.25
CA PHE A 90 9.09 2.43 -10.71
C PHE A 90 7.66 2.53 -11.26
N ILE A 91 7.07 3.73 -11.29
CA ILE A 91 5.71 3.96 -11.79
C ILE A 91 5.64 3.63 -13.29
N THR A 92 6.55 4.16 -14.09
CA THR A 92 6.59 3.92 -15.54
C THR A 92 6.88 2.45 -15.85
N GLY A 93 7.80 1.81 -15.14
CA GLY A 93 8.10 0.39 -15.28
C GLY A 93 6.89 -0.50 -14.97
N GLY A 94 6.18 -0.21 -13.88
CA GLY A 94 4.93 -0.88 -13.51
C GLY A 94 3.83 -0.71 -14.58
N ALA A 95 3.63 0.53 -15.04
CA ALA A 95 2.65 0.83 -16.09
C ALA A 95 2.95 0.11 -17.41
N VAL A 96 4.22 0.09 -17.84
CA VAL A 96 4.66 -0.63 -19.06
C VAL A 96 4.53 -2.15 -18.91
N SER A 97 4.79 -2.70 -17.72
CA SER A 97 4.61 -4.13 -17.45
C SER A 97 3.12 -4.54 -17.56
N ILE A 98 2.22 -3.73 -17.01
CA ILE A 98 0.78 -3.96 -17.04
C ILE A 98 0.24 -3.76 -18.46
N SER A 99 0.67 -2.72 -19.18
CA SER A 99 0.17 -2.40 -20.52
C SER A 99 0.40 -3.52 -21.54
N ARG A 100 1.46 -4.32 -21.38
CA ARG A 100 1.73 -5.50 -22.23
C ARG A 100 0.81 -6.69 -21.95
N LYS A 101 0.11 -6.71 -20.82
CA LYS A 101 -0.77 -7.82 -20.40
C LYS A 101 -2.24 -7.54 -20.61
N ILE A 102 -2.60 -6.30 -20.95
CA ILE A 102 -3.98 -5.87 -21.18
C ILE A 102 -4.20 -5.53 -22.66
N SER A 103 -5.41 -5.79 -23.15
CA SER A 103 -5.85 -5.25 -24.44
C SER A 103 -6.50 -3.88 -24.22
N PHE A 104 -5.99 -2.87 -24.91
CA PHE A 104 -6.62 -1.55 -24.90
C PHE A 104 -7.83 -1.57 -25.82
N THR A 105 -9.00 -1.34 -25.24
CA THR A 105 -10.27 -1.17 -25.97
C THR A 105 -10.68 0.29 -25.83
N LEU A 106 -11.40 0.84 -26.80
CA LEU A 106 -11.86 2.24 -26.75
C LEU A 106 -12.62 2.54 -25.44
N SER A 107 -13.45 1.60 -24.98
CA SER A 107 -14.16 1.69 -23.72
C SER A 107 -13.22 1.78 -22.50
N SER A 108 -12.13 1.00 -22.45
CA SER A 108 -11.21 1.03 -21.31
C SER A 108 -10.38 2.32 -21.27
N ILE A 109 -10.07 2.89 -22.43
CA ILE A 109 -9.40 4.20 -22.53
C ILE A 109 -10.36 5.30 -22.07
N LEU A 110 -11.61 5.30 -22.55
CA LEU A 110 -12.62 6.30 -22.18
C LEU A 110 -12.92 6.28 -20.67
N THR A 111 -13.07 5.10 -20.07
CA THR A 111 -13.31 4.98 -18.63
C THR A 111 -12.10 5.38 -17.81
N SER A 112 -10.88 5.10 -18.28
CA SER A 112 -9.66 5.53 -17.58
C SER A 112 -9.48 7.06 -17.62
N ILE A 113 -9.73 7.67 -18.78
CA ILE A 113 -9.68 9.13 -18.93
C ILE A 113 -10.76 9.79 -18.08
N SER A 114 -12.00 9.29 -18.11
CA SER A 114 -13.07 9.87 -17.30
C SER A 114 -12.79 9.74 -15.80
N ALA A 115 -12.29 8.58 -15.34
CA ALA A 115 -11.87 8.38 -13.96
C ALA A 115 -10.75 9.35 -13.56
N PHE A 116 -9.76 9.55 -14.42
CA PHE A 116 -8.67 10.51 -14.18
C PHE A 116 -9.19 11.95 -14.09
N VAL A 117 -10.07 12.37 -15.01
CA VAL A 117 -10.66 13.72 -15.01
C VAL A 117 -11.51 13.95 -13.76
N VAL A 118 -12.34 12.98 -13.37
CA VAL A 118 -13.15 13.06 -12.15
C VAL A 118 -12.24 13.13 -10.92
N SER A 119 -11.22 12.28 -10.82
CA SER A 119 -10.27 12.30 -9.72
C SER A 119 -9.52 13.63 -9.63
N LEU A 120 -9.07 14.18 -10.77
CA LEU A 120 -8.41 15.48 -10.84
C LEU A 120 -9.35 16.61 -10.44
N PHE A 121 -10.59 16.60 -10.92
CA PHE A 121 -11.60 17.59 -10.55
C PHE A 121 -11.89 17.58 -9.05
N LEU A 122 -12.08 16.39 -8.46
CA LEU A 122 -12.27 16.23 -7.02
C LEU A 122 -11.06 16.76 -6.25
N PHE A 123 -9.84 16.39 -6.65
CA PHE A 123 -8.60 16.86 -6.03
C PHE A 123 -8.47 18.39 -6.06
N LEU A 124 -8.72 19.02 -7.22
CA LEU A 124 -8.66 20.47 -7.37
C LEU A 124 -9.78 21.19 -6.61
N SER A 125 -10.93 20.54 -6.42
CA SER A 125 -12.07 21.08 -5.68
C SER A 125 -11.96 20.90 -4.17
N THR A 126 -10.99 20.12 -3.68
CA THR A 126 -10.84 19.87 -2.24
C THR A 126 -10.19 21.10 -1.58
N PRO A 127 -10.82 21.72 -0.56
CA PRO A 127 -10.23 22.85 0.15
C PRO A 127 -8.91 22.44 0.81
N LYS A 128 -7.84 23.20 0.58
CA LYS A 128 -6.50 22.89 1.11
C LYS A 128 -6.40 23.05 2.64
N ASP A 129 -7.30 23.82 3.23
CA ASP A 129 -7.32 24.16 4.66
C ASP A 129 -8.45 23.44 5.41
N LEU A 130 -8.87 22.25 4.95
CA LEU A 130 -9.83 21.45 5.69
C LEU A 130 -9.18 20.99 7.01
N PRO A 131 -9.74 21.31 8.20
CA PRO A 131 -9.26 20.72 9.43
C PRO A 131 -9.37 19.19 9.33
N PRO A 132 -8.44 18.43 9.94
CA PRO A 132 -8.45 16.97 9.86
C PRO A 132 -9.74 16.42 10.48
N ASP A 133 -10.74 16.19 9.63
CA ASP A 133 -11.96 15.53 10.02
C ASP A 133 -11.66 14.04 10.22
N TYR A 134 -11.75 13.60 11.48
CA TYR A 134 -11.53 12.20 11.85
C TYR A 134 -12.43 11.25 11.05
N PHE A 135 -13.63 11.68 10.64
CA PHE A 135 -14.52 10.88 9.82
C PHE A 135 -13.93 10.63 8.42
N ILE A 136 -13.41 11.68 7.77
CA ILE A 136 -12.74 11.57 6.47
C ILE A 136 -11.47 10.74 6.58
N LEU A 137 -10.69 10.91 7.65
CA LEU A 137 -9.46 10.14 7.90
C LEU A 137 -9.77 8.64 8.10
N ILE A 138 -10.81 8.30 8.86
CA ILE A 138 -11.22 6.91 9.07
C ILE A 138 -11.74 6.30 7.77
N LEU A 139 -12.60 7.00 7.03
CA LEU A 139 -13.09 6.52 5.73
C LEU A 139 -11.96 6.31 4.73
N GLY A 140 -11.07 7.29 4.60
CA GLY A 140 -9.88 7.19 3.75
C GLY A 140 -8.98 6.02 4.16
N GLY A 141 -8.79 5.83 5.46
CA GLY A 141 -8.05 4.70 6.01
C GLY A 141 -8.68 3.34 5.67
N ILE A 142 -10.01 3.22 5.71
CA ILE A 142 -10.73 1.99 5.33
C ILE A 142 -10.51 1.67 3.84
N PHE A 143 -10.68 2.66 2.95
CA PHE A 143 -10.45 2.46 1.51
C PHE A 143 -8.99 2.12 1.20
N ALA A 144 -8.04 2.80 1.85
CA ALA A 144 -6.62 2.50 1.74
C ALA A 144 -6.31 1.07 2.21
N ALA A 145 -6.88 0.64 3.34
CA ALA A 145 -6.70 -0.71 3.85
C ALA A 145 -7.22 -1.79 2.87
N PHE A 146 -8.37 -1.58 2.23
CA PHE A 146 -8.88 -2.51 1.21
C PHE A 146 -7.92 -2.64 0.02
N SER A 147 -7.36 -1.53 -0.44
CA SER A 147 -6.35 -1.55 -1.51
C SER A 147 -5.11 -2.35 -1.12
N MET A 148 -4.66 -2.26 0.14
CA MET A 148 -3.42 -2.90 0.59
C MET A 148 -3.54 -4.40 0.86
N VAL A 149 -4.75 -4.92 1.08
CA VAL A 149 -4.98 -6.34 1.43
C VAL A 149 -4.89 -7.23 0.18
N LEU A 150 -5.28 -6.74 -0.99
CA LEU A 150 -5.29 -7.52 -2.22
C LEU A 150 -3.87 -7.62 -2.81
N PRO A 151 -3.29 -8.83 -2.97
CA PRO A 151 -1.97 -8.97 -3.57
C PRO A 151 -1.98 -8.51 -5.02
N GLY A 152 -1.02 -7.66 -5.39
CA GLY A 152 -0.85 -7.24 -6.78
C GLY A 152 -1.84 -6.18 -7.27
N ILE A 153 -2.56 -5.51 -6.37
CA ILE A 153 -3.32 -4.27 -6.61
C ILE A 153 -2.70 -3.18 -5.74
#